data_AF-A0A9X3CBJ3-F1
#
_entry.id   AF-A0A9X3CBJ3-F1
#
_cell.length_a   1.000
_cell.length_b   1.000
_cell.length_c   1.000
_cell.angle_alpha   90.00
_cell.angle_beta   90.00
_cell.angle_gamma   90.00
#
_symmetry.space_group_name_H-M   'P 1'
#
loop_
_entity.id
_entity.type
_entity.pdbx_description
1 polymer ?
#
loop_
_entity_poly.entity_id
_entity_poly.type
_entity_poly.pdbx_seq_one_letter_code
_entity_poly.pdbx_strand_id
1 'polypeptide(L)'
;MIEQFHFIRPLGLLLLLPTAYLFWRLKQQQRAKDSWKKSIAPHLYQHLLIEKDGAFVLSPEKMLVLLFLIASVVVAGPTWQRQASPFLKDDAIVVVAVDLSQSMSLADVKPSRVYAAKKMAESLIKGRVDNKTALVAFSSTAHVVMPPSRDQAMTLKFLHALDSQSIANPIKQTDSLIAKVEDIRSKSQAPITVVMITDGVSDGAQQEFEKYFEKHNNIKLVTWSVVG
;
A
#
# COMPACT_ATOMS: atom_id res chain seq x y z
N MET A 1 8.01 -16.16 -0.42
CA MET A 1 6.52 -16.21 -0.44
C MET A 1 5.87 -16.62 0.89
N ILE A 2 6.58 -17.22 1.85
CA ILE A 2 5.98 -17.64 3.15
C ILE A 2 5.98 -16.49 4.20
N GLU A 3 6.82 -15.47 4.04
CA GLU A 3 6.95 -14.37 5.01
C GLU A 3 5.76 -13.40 5.10
N GLN A 4 4.79 -13.48 4.19
CA GLN A 4 3.64 -12.55 4.15
C GLN A 4 2.37 -13.10 4.81
N PHE A 5 2.38 -14.36 5.27
CA PHE A 5 1.23 -14.96 5.93
C PHE A 5 1.03 -14.36 7.32
N HIS A 6 -0.15 -13.80 7.56
CA HIS A 6 -0.51 -13.26 8.87
C HIS A 6 -2.02 -13.42 9.11
N PHE A 7 -2.39 -13.40 10.39
CA PHE A 7 -3.79 -13.40 10.81
C PHE A 7 -4.21 -11.96 11.06
N ILE A 8 -5.33 -11.54 10.46
CA ILE A 8 -5.90 -10.21 10.66
C ILE A 8 -6.33 -10.02 12.13
N ARG A 9 -6.77 -11.12 12.78
CA ARG A 9 -7.25 -11.12 14.17
C ARG A 9 -6.64 -12.30 14.93
N PRO A 10 -5.41 -12.17 15.46
CA PRO A 10 -4.75 -13.26 16.18
C PRO A 10 -5.53 -13.71 17.43
N LEU A 11 -6.30 -12.80 18.04
CA LEU A 11 -7.21 -13.14 19.15
C LEU A 11 -8.34 -14.10 18.75
N GLY A 12 -8.66 -14.24 17.46
CA GLY A 12 -9.59 -15.24 16.95
C GLY A 12 -9.19 -16.68 17.28
N LEU A 13 -7.89 -16.92 17.50
CA LEU A 13 -7.39 -18.23 17.93
C LEU A 13 -7.84 -18.64 19.34
N LEU A 14 -8.27 -17.69 20.19
CA LEU A 14 -8.85 -18.03 21.50
C LEU A 14 -10.14 -18.85 21.38
N LEU A 15 -10.85 -18.78 20.25
CA LEU A 15 -12.01 -19.65 19.98
C LEU A 15 -11.64 -21.14 19.91
N LEU A 16 -10.37 -21.50 19.75
CA LEU A 16 -9.95 -22.90 19.83
C LEU A 16 -10.15 -23.49 21.23
N LEU A 17 -10.01 -22.69 22.30
CA LEU A 17 -10.22 -23.15 23.68
C LEU A 17 -11.65 -23.68 23.94
N PRO A 18 -12.74 -22.95 23.63
CA PRO A 18 -14.09 -23.47 23.79
C PRO A 18 -14.37 -24.65 22.84
N THR A 19 -13.79 -24.70 21.63
CA THR A 19 -13.94 -25.88 20.75
C THR A 19 -13.29 -27.14 21.36
N ALA A 20 -12.09 -27.01 21.92
CA ALA A 20 -11.39 -28.11 22.57
C ALA A 20 -12.12 -28.59 23.83
N TYR A 21 -12.67 -27.65 24.62
CA TYR A 21 -13.49 -27.96 25.78
C TYR A 21 -14.77 -28.73 25.41
N LEU A 22 -15.50 -28.29 24.38
CA LEU A 22 -16.68 -29.00 23.86
C LEU A 22 -16.34 -30.41 23.39
N PHE A 23 -15.25 -30.56 22.63
CA PHE A 23 -14.77 -31.88 22.18
C PHE A 23 -14.42 -32.81 23.35
N TRP A 24 -13.73 -32.30 24.37
CA TRP A 24 -13.40 -33.06 25.58
C TRP A 24 -14.66 -33.51 26.34
N ARG A 25 -15.65 -32.62 26.50
CA ARG A 25 -16.92 -32.93 27.17
C ARG A 25 -17.71 -34.01 26.42
N LEU A 26 -17.78 -33.94 25.09
CA LEU A 26 -18.43 -34.96 24.28
C LEU A 26 -17.74 -36.32 24.41
N LYS A 27 -16.40 -36.34 24.43
CA LYS A 27 -15.63 -37.58 24.66
C LYS A 27 -15.87 -38.14 26.06
N GLN A 28 -16.02 -37.30 27.08
CA GLN A 28 -16.34 -37.72 28.44
C GLN A 28 -17.76 -38.32 28.54
N GLN A 29 -18.74 -37.71 27.87
CA GLN A 29 -20.11 -38.23 27.80
C GLN A 29 -20.21 -39.54 27.02
N GLN A 30 -19.46 -39.69 25.93
CA GLN A 30 -19.37 -40.96 25.20
C GLN A 30 -18.70 -42.04 26.05
N ARG A 31 -17.59 -41.73 26.73
CA ARG A 31 -16.94 -42.66 27.65
C ARG A 31 -17.85 -43.09 28.80
N ALA A 32 -18.65 -42.18 29.35
CA ALA A 32 -19.64 -42.52 30.35
C ALA A 32 -20.71 -43.45 29.78
N LYS A 33 -21.29 -43.13 28.61
CA LYS A 33 -22.27 -44.00 27.92
C LYS A 33 -21.69 -45.39 27.58
N ASP A 34 -20.44 -45.45 27.11
CA ASP A 34 -19.76 -46.70 26.76
C ASP A 34 -19.38 -47.53 27.99
N SER A 35 -19.03 -46.87 29.10
CA SER A 35 -18.79 -47.55 30.38
C SER A 35 -20.07 -48.14 30.96
N TRP A 36 -21.22 -47.46 30.78
CA TRP A 36 -22.52 -47.97 31.19
C TRP A 36 -22.98 -49.14 30.30
N LYS A 37 -22.69 -49.10 28.99
CA LYS A 37 -22.89 -50.25 28.09
C LYS A 37 -22.10 -51.49 28.50
N LYS A 38 -20.92 -51.33 29.11
CA LYS A 38 -20.09 -52.45 29.60
C LYS A 38 -20.58 -53.07 30.92
N SER A 39 -21.46 -52.39 31.67
CA SER A 39 -21.95 -52.85 32.98
C SER A 39 -23.40 -53.35 32.96
N ILE A 40 -24.08 -53.37 31.81
CA ILE A 40 -25.45 -53.85 31.66
C ILE A 40 -25.43 -55.24 31.01
N ALA A 41 -26.17 -56.20 31.59
CA ALA A 41 -26.26 -57.56 31.09
C ALA A 41 -26.80 -57.59 29.64
N PRO A 42 -26.17 -58.33 28.71
CA PRO A 42 -26.40 -58.24 27.27
C PRO A 42 -27.83 -58.56 26.81
N HIS A 43 -28.64 -59.22 27.63
CA HIS A 43 -30.01 -59.64 27.27
C HIS A 43 -31.09 -58.56 27.41
N LEU A 44 -30.81 -57.43 28.06
CA LEU A 44 -31.74 -56.29 28.16
C LEU A 44 -31.56 -55.26 27.03
N TYR A 45 -30.55 -55.44 26.18
CA TYR A 45 -30.14 -54.44 25.19
C TYR A 45 -30.94 -54.51 23.87
N GLN A 46 -31.52 -55.66 23.56
CA GLN A 46 -32.12 -55.92 22.24
C GLN A 46 -33.48 -55.27 22.00
N HIS A 47 -34.16 -54.75 23.03
CA HIS A 47 -35.51 -54.17 22.89
C HIS A 47 -35.60 -52.66 23.20
N LEU A 48 -34.48 -52.00 23.54
CA LEU A 48 -34.46 -50.58 23.90
C LEU A 48 -33.80 -49.68 22.85
N LEU A 49 -33.23 -50.26 21.80
CA LEU A 49 -32.66 -49.52 20.69
C LEU A 49 -33.70 -49.42 19.58
N ILE A 50 -34.45 -48.32 19.60
CA ILE A 50 -35.03 -47.78 18.38
C ILE A 50 -33.83 -47.46 17.48
N GLU A 51 -33.55 -48.34 16.52
CA GLU A 51 -32.56 -48.10 15.48
C GLU A 51 -32.91 -46.76 14.82
N LYS A 52 -32.05 -45.78 15.06
CA LYS A 52 -32.13 -44.50 14.38
C LYS A 52 -31.57 -44.71 12.97
N ASP A 53 -32.38 -45.32 12.12
CA ASP A 53 -32.20 -45.30 10.68
C ASP A 53 -32.25 -43.85 10.21
N GLY A 54 -31.10 -43.32 9.81
CA GLY A 54 -30.99 -41.93 9.41
C GLY A 54 -29.63 -41.68 8.78
N ALA A 55 -29.61 -41.67 7.45
CA ALA A 55 -28.45 -41.62 6.56
C ALA A 55 -27.69 -40.27 6.57
N PHE A 56 -27.37 -39.72 7.74
CA PHE A 56 -26.46 -38.59 7.88
C PHE A 56 -25.32 -38.97 8.83
N VAL A 57 -24.12 -39.14 8.26
CA VAL A 57 -22.92 -39.78 8.86
C VAL A 57 -22.29 -38.97 10.02
N LEU A 58 -22.91 -37.88 10.47
CA LEU A 58 -22.43 -37.03 11.55
C LEU A 58 -23.55 -36.78 12.56
N SER A 59 -23.35 -37.22 13.81
CA SER A 59 -24.27 -36.89 14.90
C SER A 59 -24.36 -35.35 15.07
N PRO A 60 -25.51 -34.79 15.48
CA PRO A 60 -25.69 -33.34 15.65
C PRO A 60 -24.59 -32.67 16.50
N GLU A 61 -24.10 -33.38 17.51
CA GLU A 61 -22.99 -32.96 18.37
C GLU A 61 -21.67 -32.79 17.61
N LYS A 62 -21.35 -33.71 16.68
CA LYS A 62 -20.15 -33.64 15.84
C LYS A 62 -20.25 -32.51 14.80
N MET A 63 -21.46 -32.28 14.27
CA MET A 63 -21.72 -31.19 13.34
C MET A 63 -21.46 -29.82 14.00
N LEU A 64 -21.86 -29.67 15.26
CA LEU A 64 -21.63 -28.44 16.03
C LEU A 64 -20.14 -28.16 16.23
N VAL A 65 -19.35 -29.18 16.61
CA VAL A 65 -17.88 -29.04 16.75
C VAL A 65 -17.23 -28.66 15.43
N LEU A 66 -17.63 -29.29 14.33
CA LEU A 66 -17.09 -28.98 13.00
C LEU A 66 -17.38 -27.54 12.58
N LEU A 67 -18.62 -27.07 12.83
CA LEU A 67 -19.02 -25.69 12.51
C LEU A 67 -18.23 -24.67 13.34
N PHE A 68 -18.01 -24.94 14.62
CA PHE A 68 -17.18 -24.11 15.48
C PHE A 68 -15.71 -24.09 15.05
N LEU A 69 -15.18 -25.21 14.58
CA LEU A 69 -13.82 -25.30 14.06
C LEU A 69 -13.67 -24.44 12.80
N ILE A 70 -14.60 -24.57 11.84
CA ILE A 70 -14.63 -23.73 10.63
C ILE A 70 -14.78 -22.25 11.00
N ALA A 71 -15.68 -21.91 11.91
CA ALA A 71 -15.88 -20.54 12.37
C ALA A 71 -14.61 -19.95 12.99
N SER A 72 -13.84 -20.73 13.76
CA SER A 72 -12.58 -20.26 14.35
C SER A 72 -11.55 -19.87 13.29
N VAL A 73 -11.40 -20.65 12.22
CA VAL A 73 -10.50 -20.35 11.10
C VAL A 73 -10.96 -19.11 10.33
N VAL A 74 -12.27 -18.98 10.08
CA VAL A 74 -12.84 -17.82 9.40
C VAL A 74 -12.65 -16.54 10.23
N VAL A 75 -12.89 -16.60 11.54
CA VAL A 75 -12.71 -15.46 12.45
C VAL A 75 -11.24 -15.05 12.60
N ALA A 76 -10.31 -16.01 12.57
CA ALA A 76 -8.87 -15.74 12.60
C ALA A 76 -8.42 -14.95 11.35
N GLY A 77 -9.14 -15.09 10.23
CA GLY A 77 -8.92 -14.32 9.00
C GLY A 77 -7.51 -14.52 8.43
N PRO A 78 -7.17 -15.74 7.97
CA PRO A 78 -5.90 -15.99 7.29
C PRO A 78 -5.85 -15.17 6.00
N THR A 79 -4.87 -14.30 5.88
CA THR A 79 -4.69 -13.49 4.68
C THR A 79 -3.23 -13.46 4.26
N TRP A 80 -3.03 -13.43 2.95
CA TRP A 80 -1.74 -13.13 2.33
C TRP A 80 -1.61 -11.66 1.97
N GLN A 81 -2.69 -10.88 2.12
CA GLN A 81 -2.74 -9.45 1.81
C GLN A 81 -2.92 -8.66 3.10
N ARG A 82 -1.93 -7.83 3.44
CA ARG A 82 -2.06 -6.85 4.52
C ARG A 82 -3.12 -5.82 4.10
N GLN A 83 -4.17 -5.65 4.90
CA GLN A 83 -5.01 -4.46 4.76
C GLN A 83 -4.14 -3.23 5.00
N ALA A 84 -4.17 -2.27 4.06
CA ALA A 84 -3.57 -0.96 4.27
C ALA A 84 -4.23 -0.34 5.52
N SER A 85 -3.44 -0.09 6.56
CA SER A 85 -3.94 0.42 7.83
C SER A 85 -4.62 1.78 7.60
N PRO A 86 -5.89 1.98 8.02
CA PRO A 86 -6.59 3.25 7.86
C PRO A 86 -5.98 4.40 8.70
N PHE A 87 -5.06 4.09 9.62
CA PHE A 87 -4.30 5.08 10.39
C PHE A 87 -2.96 5.47 9.73
N LEU A 88 -2.52 4.75 8.70
CA LEU A 88 -1.56 5.27 7.73
C LEU A 88 -2.38 5.98 6.64
N LYS A 89 -2.84 7.20 6.92
CA LYS A 89 -3.09 8.14 5.81
C LYS A 89 -1.82 8.14 4.97
N ASP A 90 -1.95 7.94 3.66
CA ASP A 90 -0.83 7.92 2.72
C ASP A 90 -0.19 9.31 2.69
N ASP A 91 0.65 9.58 3.68
CA ASP A 91 1.32 10.85 3.89
C ASP A 91 2.52 10.99 2.94
N ALA A 92 2.69 10.03 2.03
CA ALA A 92 3.68 10.05 0.98
C ALA A 92 3.60 11.37 0.21
N ILE A 93 4.76 12.01 0.10
CA ILE A 93 4.92 13.29 -0.57
C ILE A 93 5.40 13.01 -1.98
N VAL A 94 4.67 13.54 -2.97
CA VAL A 94 5.12 13.54 -4.36
C VAL A 94 5.69 14.91 -4.68
N VAL A 95 6.98 14.96 -5.02
CA VAL A 95 7.64 16.17 -5.51
C VAL A 95 7.59 16.14 -7.03
N VAL A 96 6.78 17.02 -7.62
CA VAL A 96 6.74 17.23 -9.07
C VAL A 96 7.77 18.31 -9.41
N ALA A 97 8.87 17.91 -10.02
CA ALA A 97 9.95 18.80 -10.44
C ALA A 97 9.83 19.07 -11.94
N VAL A 98 9.56 20.33 -12.31
CA VAL A 98 9.39 20.76 -13.71
C VAL A 98 10.62 21.55 -14.14
N ASP A 99 11.24 21.09 -15.23
CA ASP A 99 12.37 21.75 -15.86
C ASP A 99 11.91 22.97 -16.68
N LEU A 100 12.52 24.12 -16.42
CA LEU A 100 12.28 25.40 -17.10
C LEU A 100 13.53 25.92 -17.83
N SER A 101 14.54 25.06 -18.05
CA SER A 101 15.75 25.40 -18.78
C SER A 101 15.48 25.71 -20.26
N GLN A 102 16.48 26.28 -20.94
CA GLN A 102 16.34 26.76 -22.31
C GLN A 102 15.93 25.65 -23.29
N SER A 103 16.42 24.42 -23.09
CA SER A 103 16.10 23.28 -23.94
C SER A 103 14.61 22.89 -23.86
N MET A 104 13.93 23.20 -22.76
CA MET A 104 12.50 22.99 -22.59
C MET A 104 11.63 24.03 -23.33
N SER A 105 12.22 25.13 -23.82
CA SER A 105 11.52 26.13 -24.62
C SER A 105 11.45 25.75 -26.11
N LEU A 106 12.09 24.65 -26.52
CA LEU A 106 12.04 24.15 -27.88
C LEU A 106 10.62 23.68 -28.26
N ALA A 107 10.27 23.85 -29.54
CA ALA A 107 8.95 23.57 -30.12
C ALA A 107 8.93 22.31 -31.01
N ASP A 108 9.85 21.37 -30.76
CA ASP A 108 9.86 20.05 -31.39
C ASP A 108 8.65 19.19 -30.93
N VAL A 109 8.18 19.42 -29.70
CA VAL A 109 6.86 18.98 -29.23
C VAL A 109 5.93 20.19 -29.22
N LYS A 110 4.83 20.15 -29.98
CA LYS A 110 3.87 21.27 -30.04
C LYS A 110 3.15 21.45 -28.70
N PRO A 111 2.94 22.70 -28.22
CA PRO A 111 3.52 23.96 -28.71
C PRO A 111 4.97 24.20 -28.22
N SER A 112 5.36 23.63 -27.08
CA SER A 112 6.74 23.56 -26.58
C SER A 112 6.91 22.40 -25.61
N ARG A 113 8.15 21.94 -25.37
CA ARG A 113 8.43 20.88 -24.39
C ARG A 113 7.95 21.24 -22.99
N VAL A 114 8.14 22.49 -22.54
CA VAL A 114 7.65 22.98 -21.24
C VAL A 114 6.13 22.96 -21.16
N TYR A 115 5.41 23.22 -22.26
CA TYR A 115 3.96 23.09 -22.28
C TYR A 115 3.53 21.63 -22.11
N ALA A 116 4.17 20.70 -22.83
CA ALA A 116 3.93 19.28 -22.68
C ALA A 116 4.25 18.80 -21.25
N ALA A 117 5.36 19.27 -20.67
CA ALA A 117 5.74 19.00 -19.28
C ALA A 117 4.67 19.49 -18.29
N LYS A 118 4.15 20.71 -18.46
CA LYS A 118 3.05 21.24 -17.64
C LYS A 118 1.77 20.40 -17.77
N LYS A 119 1.43 19.93 -18.97
CA LYS A 119 0.25 19.06 -19.17
C LYS A 119 0.41 17.68 -18.52
N MET A 120 1.62 17.15 -18.56
CA MET A 120 1.96 15.89 -17.91
C MET A 120 1.91 16.03 -16.38
N ALA A 121 2.50 17.10 -15.84
CA ALA A 121 2.41 17.46 -14.43
C ALA A 121 0.95 17.65 -13.98
N GLU A 122 0.14 18.36 -14.77
CA GLU A 122 -1.28 18.57 -14.50
C GLU A 122 -2.03 17.23 -14.39
N SER A 123 -1.76 16.30 -15.31
CA SER A 123 -2.38 14.97 -15.31
C SER A 123 -1.96 14.15 -14.08
N LEU A 124 -0.67 14.20 -13.71
CA LEU A 124 -0.16 13.55 -12.50
C LEU A 124 -0.78 14.08 -11.21
N ILE A 125 -0.92 15.40 -11.12
CA ILE A 125 -1.52 16.07 -9.96
C ILE A 125 -3.00 15.71 -9.88
N LYS A 126 -3.72 15.75 -11.01
CA LYS A 126 -5.14 15.40 -11.10
C LYS A 126 -5.45 13.96 -10.72
N GLY A 127 -4.56 13.03 -11.06
CA GLY A 127 -4.72 11.60 -10.76
C GLY A 127 -4.50 11.21 -9.29
N ARG A 128 -4.08 12.14 -8.42
CA ARG A 128 -3.76 11.86 -7.01
C ARG A 128 -4.67 12.63 -6.07
N VAL A 129 -5.69 11.95 -5.55
CA VAL A 129 -6.74 12.58 -4.74
C VAL A 129 -6.40 12.66 -3.24
N ASP A 130 -5.40 11.93 -2.74
CA ASP A 130 -5.15 11.84 -1.28
C ASP A 130 -3.69 12.03 -0.81
N ASN A 131 -2.76 12.30 -1.72
CA ASN A 131 -1.33 12.44 -1.41
C ASN A 131 -0.90 13.91 -1.33
N LYS A 132 0.08 14.22 -0.49
CA LYS A 132 0.69 15.56 -0.45
C LYS A 132 1.53 15.76 -1.70
N THR A 133 1.28 16.83 -2.45
CA THR A 133 2.07 17.18 -3.63
C THR A 133 2.87 18.45 -3.36
N ALA A 134 4.15 18.41 -3.63
CA ALA A 134 5.02 19.58 -3.70
C ALA A 134 5.33 19.88 -5.17
N LEU A 135 5.42 21.16 -5.52
CA LEU A 135 5.80 21.61 -6.85
C LEU A 135 7.15 22.31 -6.75
N VAL A 136 8.12 21.82 -7.54
CA VAL A 136 9.46 22.41 -7.65
C VAL A 136 9.68 22.81 -9.10
N ALA A 137 10.12 24.04 -9.32
CA ALA A 137 10.60 24.49 -10.63
C ALA A 137 12.12 24.56 -10.59
N PHE A 138 12.78 24.08 -11.63
CA PHE A 138 14.24 24.10 -11.69
C PHE A 138 14.77 24.51 -13.06
N SER A 139 15.93 25.15 -13.03
CA SER A 139 16.76 25.50 -14.19
C SER A 139 18.21 25.56 -13.69
N SER A 140 18.83 26.73 -13.56
CA SER A 140 20.15 26.88 -12.95
C SER A 140 20.06 26.68 -11.44
N THR A 141 18.90 27.00 -10.87
CA THR A 141 18.57 26.79 -9.46
C THR A 141 17.19 26.16 -9.36
N ALA A 142 16.97 25.41 -8.29
CA ALA A 142 15.68 24.81 -7.97
C ALA A 142 14.97 25.60 -6.86
N HIS A 143 13.67 25.80 -7.04
CA HIS A 143 12.82 26.53 -6.10
C HIS A 143 11.53 25.75 -5.83
N VAL A 144 11.18 25.64 -4.54
CA VAL A 144 9.88 25.09 -4.13
C VAL A 144 8.82 26.16 -4.38
N VAL A 145 7.98 25.93 -5.39
CA VAL A 145 6.89 26.83 -5.79
C VAL A 145 5.66 26.57 -4.94
N MET A 146 5.41 25.29 -4.63
CA MET A 146 4.36 24.86 -3.73
C MET A 146 4.94 23.87 -2.72
N PRO A 147 4.90 24.14 -1.41
CA PRO A 147 5.26 23.16 -0.38
C PRO A 147 4.33 21.94 -0.43
N PRO A 148 4.70 20.80 0.19
CA PRO A 148 3.85 19.61 0.25
C PRO A 148 2.44 19.93 0.79
N SER A 149 1.43 19.86 -0.09
CA SER A 149 0.05 20.20 0.25
C SER A 149 -0.95 19.23 -0.38
N ARG A 150 -2.12 19.12 0.24
CA ARG A 150 -3.28 18.39 -0.30
C ARG A 150 -4.19 19.29 -1.15
N ASP A 151 -3.91 20.60 -1.20
CA ASP A 151 -4.67 21.54 -2.03
C ASP A 151 -4.23 21.42 -3.49
N GLN A 152 -4.91 20.52 -4.19
CA GLN A 152 -4.70 20.27 -5.62
C GLN A 152 -5.00 21.51 -6.46
N ALA A 153 -6.05 22.27 -6.13
CA ALA A 153 -6.45 23.44 -6.89
C ALA A 153 -5.38 24.54 -6.83
N MET A 154 -4.81 24.78 -5.65
CA MET A 154 -3.70 25.72 -5.47
C MET A 154 -2.43 25.24 -6.18
N THR A 155 -2.09 23.95 -6.06
CA THR A 155 -0.93 23.38 -6.75
C THR A 155 -1.04 23.53 -8.27
N LEU A 156 -2.22 23.30 -8.85
CA LEU A 156 -2.48 23.49 -10.28
C LEU A 156 -2.38 24.96 -10.71
N LYS A 157 -2.86 25.91 -9.88
CA LYS A 157 -2.70 27.36 -10.15
C LYS A 157 -1.22 27.73 -10.25
N PHE A 158 -0.39 27.29 -9.30
CA PHE A 158 1.05 27.53 -9.34
C PHE A 158 1.72 26.87 -10.54
N LEU A 159 1.35 25.64 -10.87
CA LEU A 159 1.84 24.96 -12.06
C LEU A 159 1.53 25.75 -13.33
N HIS A 160 0.30 26.26 -13.47
CA HIS A 160 -0.11 27.02 -14.64
C HIS A 160 0.61 28.38 -14.73
N ALA A 161 0.96 28.97 -13.60
CA ALA A 161 1.74 30.21 -13.52
C ALA A 161 3.24 30.03 -13.84
N LEU A 162 3.77 28.81 -13.92
CA LEU A 162 5.17 28.59 -14.30
C LEU A 162 5.43 29.05 -15.74
N ASP A 163 6.44 29.89 -15.91
CA ASP A 163 6.87 30.40 -17.21
C ASP A 163 8.39 30.36 -17.31
N SER A 164 8.92 29.74 -18.37
CA SER A 164 10.37 29.69 -18.62
C SER A 164 10.96 31.07 -18.92
N GLN A 165 10.16 32.03 -19.41
CA GLN A 165 10.63 33.39 -19.65
C GLN A 165 10.92 34.17 -18.37
N SER A 166 10.36 33.75 -17.23
CA SER A 166 10.61 34.36 -15.93
C SER A 166 11.96 33.96 -15.30
N ILE A 167 12.66 32.99 -15.89
CA ILE A 167 13.92 32.47 -15.39
C ILE A 167 15.09 33.33 -15.88
N ALA A 168 15.82 33.94 -14.93
CA ALA A 168 16.95 34.83 -15.25
C ALA A 168 18.14 34.10 -15.89
N ASN A 169 18.40 32.84 -15.51
CA ASN A 169 19.50 32.04 -16.04
C ASN A 169 19.02 30.62 -16.41
N PRO A 170 18.55 30.39 -17.65
CA PRO A 170 17.89 29.15 -18.04
C PRO A 170 18.88 28.00 -18.38
N ILE A 171 19.99 27.90 -17.66
CA ILE A 171 20.96 26.79 -17.78
C ILE A 171 20.46 25.61 -16.96
N LYS A 172 20.56 24.38 -17.44
CA LYS A 172 20.12 23.21 -16.66
C LYS A 172 21.15 22.81 -15.59
N GLN A 173 20.74 22.77 -14.33
CA GLN A 173 21.52 22.24 -13.20
C GLN A 173 20.65 21.40 -12.27
N THR A 174 20.80 20.06 -12.36
CA THR A 174 19.97 19.13 -11.58
C THR A 174 20.39 18.99 -10.12
N ASP A 175 21.63 19.36 -9.76
CA ASP A 175 22.12 19.22 -8.38
C ASP A 175 21.36 20.09 -7.39
N SER A 176 20.92 21.26 -7.86
CA SER A 176 20.09 22.17 -7.06
C SER A 176 18.74 21.55 -6.66
N LEU A 177 18.21 20.62 -7.47
CA LEU A 177 16.98 19.88 -7.16
C LEU A 177 17.18 18.94 -5.97
N ILE A 178 18.32 18.24 -5.90
CA ILE A 178 18.66 17.35 -4.78
C ILE A 178 18.60 18.12 -3.46
N ALA A 179 19.21 19.30 -3.41
CA ALA A 179 19.20 20.14 -2.21
C ALA A 179 17.77 20.52 -1.75
N LYS A 180 16.84 20.75 -2.68
CA LYS A 180 15.44 21.05 -2.35
C LYS A 180 14.66 19.82 -1.91
N VAL A 181 14.91 18.66 -2.52
CA VAL A 181 14.32 17.40 -2.08
C VAL A 181 14.77 17.07 -0.66
N GLU A 182 16.04 17.30 -0.34
CA GLU A 182 16.57 17.14 1.02
C GLU A 182 15.95 18.10 2.03
N ASP A 183 15.76 19.37 1.66
CA ASP A 183 15.04 20.33 2.52
C ASP A 183 13.62 19.86 2.83
N ILE A 184 12.88 19.36 1.83
CA ILE A 184 11.54 18.79 2.03
C ILE A 184 11.61 17.55 2.94
N ARG A 185 12.59 16.68 2.73
CA ARG A 185 12.81 15.47 3.53
C ARG A 185 13.12 15.79 4.99
N SER A 186 13.96 16.79 5.24
CA SER A 186 14.33 17.19 6.61
C SER A 186 13.11 17.61 7.46
N LYS A 187 12.03 18.03 6.80
CA LYS A 187 10.78 18.52 7.43
C LYS A 187 9.72 17.43 7.58
N SER A 188 9.92 16.23 7.03
CA SER A 188 8.94 15.15 7.09
C SER A 188 9.57 13.75 7.04
N GLN A 189 9.09 12.85 7.90
CA GLN A 189 9.48 11.44 7.86
C GLN A 189 8.70 10.61 6.82
N ALA A 190 7.80 11.25 6.06
CA ALA A 190 7.00 10.57 5.05
C ALA A 190 7.87 10.07 3.88
N PRO A 191 7.48 8.95 3.22
CA PRO A 191 8.09 8.54 1.97
C PRO A 191 7.99 9.64 0.91
N ILE A 192 9.06 9.89 0.15
CA ILE A 192 9.08 10.91 -0.89
C ILE A 192 9.20 10.24 -2.26
N THR A 193 8.45 10.69 -3.25
CA THR A 193 8.65 10.28 -4.65
C THR A 193 8.90 11.53 -5.47
N VAL A 194 10.04 11.59 -6.15
CA VAL A 194 10.42 12.71 -7.00
C VAL A 194 10.10 12.34 -8.45
N VAL A 195 9.15 13.05 -9.05
CA VAL A 195 8.84 12.93 -10.46
C VAL A 195 9.46 14.12 -11.17
N MET A 196 10.53 13.86 -11.91
CA MET A 196 11.25 14.88 -12.66
C MET A 196 10.79 14.85 -14.12
N ILE A 197 10.29 15.99 -14.59
CA ILE A 197 9.80 16.17 -15.95
C ILE A 197 10.77 17.13 -16.65
N THR A 198 11.58 16.57 -17.54
CA THR A 198 12.71 17.23 -18.21
C THR A 198 12.98 16.56 -19.55
N ASP A 199 13.88 17.08 -20.36
CA ASP A 199 14.44 16.45 -21.56
C ASP A 199 15.81 15.79 -21.30
N GLY A 200 16.31 15.80 -20.06
CA GLY A 200 17.53 15.08 -19.66
C GLY A 200 18.15 15.58 -18.36
N VAL A 201 19.19 14.90 -17.87
CA VAL A 201 20.00 15.35 -16.71
C VAL A 201 21.13 16.28 -17.21
N SER A 202 21.67 17.16 -16.35
CA SER A 202 22.81 17.99 -16.74
C SER A 202 24.08 17.16 -16.98
N ASP A 203 24.90 17.60 -17.94
CA ASP A 203 26.15 16.95 -18.32
C ASP A 203 27.08 16.79 -17.10
N GLY A 204 27.60 15.58 -16.90
CA GLY A 204 28.49 15.24 -15.78
C GLY A 204 27.79 14.94 -14.44
N ALA A 205 26.53 15.33 -14.26
CA ALA A 205 25.78 15.10 -13.01
C ALA A 205 25.03 13.77 -12.99
N GLN A 206 24.87 13.10 -14.14
CA GLN A 206 24.03 11.91 -14.27
C GLN A 206 24.39 10.78 -13.29
N GLN A 207 25.68 10.46 -13.16
CA GLN A 207 26.12 9.37 -12.27
C GLN A 207 25.91 9.70 -10.79
N GLU A 208 26.10 10.95 -10.38
CA GLU A 208 25.89 11.38 -8.99
C GLU A 208 24.39 11.43 -8.66
N PHE A 209 23.60 11.92 -9.60
CA PHE A 209 22.15 11.98 -9.52
C PHE A 209 21.55 10.57 -9.40
N GLU A 210 21.93 9.63 -10.27
CA GLU A 210 21.49 8.23 -10.21
C GLU A 210 21.88 7.58 -8.88
N LYS A 211 23.14 7.71 -8.45
CA LYS A 211 23.62 7.19 -7.15
C LYS A 211 22.82 7.73 -5.96
N TYR A 212 22.44 9.00 -5.99
CA TYR A 212 21.68 9.61 -4.91
C TYR A 212 20.30 8.95 -4.74
N PHE A 213 19.58 8.70 -5.83
CA PHE A 213 18.25 8.08 -5.79
C PHE A 213 18.31 6.57 -5.55
N GLU A 214 19.34 5.86 -6.03
CA GLU A 214 19.53 4.44 -5.73
C GLU A 214 19.85 4.18 -4.26
N LYS A 215 20.60 5.07 -3.61
CA LYS A 215 20.98 4.94 -2.20
C LYS A 215 19.80 5.11 -1.24
N HIS A 216 18.73 5.78 -1.67
CA HIS A 216 17.60 6.11 -0.83
C HIS A 216 16.35 5.31 -1.21
N ASN A 217 16.10 4.19 -0.53
CA ASN A 217 14.90 3.35 -0.72
C ASN A 217 13.57 4.12 -0.59
N ASN A 218 13.57 5.27 0.09
CA ASN A 218 12.41 6.12 0.32
C ASN A 218 12.29 7.29 -0.66
N ILE A 219 13.15 7.36 -1.69
CA ILE A 219 13.12 8.38 -2.73
C ILE A 219 13.19 7.70 -4.10
N LYS A 220 12.06 7.66 -4.81
CA LYS A 220 12.03 7.15 -6.19
C LYS A 220 12.10 8.30 -7.16
N LEU A 221 13.05 8.23 -8.10
CA LEU A 221 13.10 9.11 -9.26
C LEU A 221 12.30 8.48 -10.40
N VAL A 222 11.31 9.21 -10.92
CA VAL A 222 10.68 8.89 -12.19
C VAL A 222 11.03 10.02 -13.14
N THR A 223 11.86 9.73 -14.13
CA THR A 223 12.16 10.66 -15.21
C THR A 223 11.13 10.49 -16.32
N TRP A 224 10.47 11.57 -16.68
CA TRP A 224 9.67 11.63 -17.89
C TRP A 224 10.32 12.56 -18.88
N SER A 225 10.93 11.93 -19.89
CA SER A 225 11.63 12.61 -20.96
C SER A 225 10.63 13.19 -21.95
N VAL A 226 10.66 14.51 -22.13
CA VAL A 226 9.89 15.19 -23.18
C VAL A 226 10.80 15.32 -24.40
N VAL A 227 10.87 14.27 -25.21
CA VAL A 227 11.63 14.25 -26.47
C VAL A 227 10.65 13.84 -27.58
N GLY A 228 10.71 14.56 -28.71
CA GLY A 228 10.00 14.22 -29.94
C GLY A 228 10.62 13.04 -30.67
#